data_AF-A0A5J6UJT8-F1
#
_entry.id   AF-A0A5J6UJT8-F1
#
_cell.length_a   1.000
_cell.length_b   1.000
_cell.length_c   1.000
_cell.angle_alpha   90.00
_cell.angle_beta   90.00
_cell.angle_gamma   90.00
#
_symmetry.space_group_name_H-M   'P 1'
#
loop_
_entity.id
_entity.type
_entity.pdbx_description
1 polymer ?
#
loop_
_entity_poly.entity_id
_entity_poly.type
_entity_poly.pdbx_seq_one_letter_code
_entity_poly.pdbx_strand_id
1 'polypeptide(L)' 'MPGAGAELLGEPPCESTRRNARLCRHALGGEEAFVVSGTFNDGDRDYPSGSFIHAPAGSSHVPQTTEGCTLLLFYPEG' A
#
# COMPACT_ATOMS: atom_id res chain seq x y z
N MET A 1 17.70 3.40 -12.67
CA MET A 1 17.41 1.99 -12.33
C MET A 1 15.90 1.87 -12.23
N PRO A 2 15.22 0.94 -12.92
CA PRO A 2 13.81 0.72 -12.66
C PRO A 2 13.71 0.31 -11.19
N GLY A 3 13.15 1.19 -10.36
CA GLY A 3 13.01 0.97 -8.93
C GLY A 3 12.09 -0.22 -8.68
N ALA A 4 12.37 -0.98 -7.64
CA ALA A 4 11.48 -2.03 -7.18
C ALA A 4 10.03 -1.51 -7.07
N GLY A 5 9.08 -2.29 -7.58
CA GLY A 5 7.66 -1.94 -7.57
C GLY A 5 6.90 -2.75 -6.54
N ALA A 6 5.81 -2.18 -6.02
CA ALA A 6 4.76 -2.97 -5.40
C ALA A 6 3.84 -3.51 -6.50
N GLU A 7 3.67 -4.83 -6.54
CA GLU A 7 2.64 -5.47 -7.38
C GLU A 7 1.34 -5.56 -6.57
N LEU A 8 0.26 -5.00 -7.12
CA LEU A 8 -1.04 -4.98 -6.47
C LEU A 8 -1.89 -6.14 -6.99
N LEU A 9 -2.36 -6.98 -6.07
CA LEU A 9 -3.37 -7.99 -6.34
C LEU A 9 -4.75 -7.37 -6.07
N GLY A 10 -5.31 -6.70 -7.09
CA GLY A 10 -6.58 -5.99 -7.05
C GLY A 10 -6.48 -4.60 -7.69
N GLU A 11 -7.53 -4.15 -8.37
CA GLU A 11 -7.59 -2.77 -8.87
C GLU A 11 -8.01 -1.84 -7.72
N PRO A 12 -7.20 -0.83 -7.35
CA PRO A 12 -7.60 0.11 -6.33
C PRO A 12 -8.73 1.01 -6.87
N PRO A 13 -9.74 1.35 -6.05
CA PRO A 13 -10.78 2.31 -6.43
C PRO A 13 -10.22 3.74 -6.54
N CYS A 14 -9.05 4.00 -5.94
CA CYS A 14 -8.40 5.30 -5.91
C CYS A 14 -7.19 5.37 -6.85
N GLU A 15 -7.11 6.46 -7.64
CA GLU A 15 -6.00 6.73 -8.56
C GLU A 15 -4.64 6.93 -7.85
N SER A 16 -4.64 7.08 -6.51
CA SER A 16 -3.44 7.27 -5.70
C SER A 16 -2.58 6.03 -5.49
N THR A 17 -2.98 4.84 -5.96
CA THR A 17 -2.11 3.64 -5.93
C THR A 17 -1.52 3.34 -7.32
N ARG A 18 -1.76 4.21 -8.32
CA ARG A 18 -1.04 4.14 -9.61
C ARG A 18 0.43 4.53 -9.39
N ARG A 19 1.32 3.72 -9.97
CA ARG A 19 2.79 3.83 -9.94
C ARG A 19 3.28 5.26 -9.71
N ASN A 20 4.02 5.47 -8.62
CA ASN A 20 4.69 6.72 -8.20
C ASN A 20 3.87 7.74 -7.40
N ALA A 21 2.72 7.37 -6.82
CA ALA A 21 2.11 8.22 -5.80
C ALA A 21 3.01 8.30 -4.56
N ARG A 22 3.60 9.48 -4.33
CA ARG A 22 4.44 9.77 -3.16
C ARG A 22 3.65 9.90 -1.86
N LEU A 23 2.32 9.90 -1.91
CA LEU A 23 1.44 10.02 -0.76
C LEU A 23 0.08 9.41 -1.13
N CYS A 24 -0.34 8.35 -0.43
CA CYS A 24 -1.72 7.85 -0.51
C CYS A 24 -2.52 8.49 0.61
N ARG A 25 -3.69 9.01 0.26
CA ARG A 25 -4.61 9.66 1.18
C ARG A 25 -5.95 8.92 1.13
N HIS A 26 -6.39 8.46 2.28
CA HIS A 26 -7.58 7.64 2.44
C HIS A 26 -8.80 8.54 2.72
N ALA A 27 -9.31 9.22 1.70
CA ALA A 27 -10.28 10.31 1.87
C ALA A 27 -11.72 9.87 2.14
N LEU A 28 -12.17 8.76 1.51
CA LEU A 28 -13.57 8.32 1.51
C LEU A 28 -13.80 7.00 2.28
N GLY A 29 -12.73 6.30 2.64
CA GLY A 29 -12.77 5.04 3.38
C GLY A 29 -11.36 4.60 3.78
N GLY A 30 -11.26 3.60 4.64
CA GLY A 30 -9.98 2.98 5.01
C GLY A 30 -9.41 2.08 3.92
N GLU A 31 -8.10 1.83 3.99
CA GLU A 31 -7.38 0.81 3.22
C GLU A 31 -6.83 -0.25 4.17
N GLU A 32 -7.02 -1.50 3.81
CA GLU A 32 -6.39 -2.63 4.48
C GLU A 32 -5.43 -3.31 3.51
N ALA A 33 -4.21 -3.55 3.96
CA ALA A 33 -3.16 -4.15 3.14
C ALA A 33 -2.57 -5.37 3.84
N PHE A 34 -2.43 -6.45 3.09
CA PHE A 34 -1.69 -7.63 3.53
C PHE A 34 -0.46 -7.83 2.65
N VAL A 35 0.71 -7.95 3.28
CA VAL A 35 1.98 -8.16 2.57
C VAL A 35 2.12 -9.64 2.23
N VAL A 36 1.87 -10.01 0.98
CA VAL A 36 1.96 -11.39 0.50
C VAL A 36 3.42 -11.82 0.37
N SER A 37 4.27 -10.95 -0.18
CA SER A 37 5.70 -11.20 -0.37
C SER A 37 6.50 -9.90 -0.33
N GLY A 38 7.79 -9.99 0.00
CA GLY A 38 8.69 -8.83 0.13
C GLY A 38 8.45 -8.01 1.40
N THR A 39 8.87 -6.75 1.36
CA THR A 39 8.70 -5.78 2.45
C THR A 39 8.07 -4.50 1.92
N PHE A 40 6.96 -4.11 2.55
CA PHE A 40 6.30 -2.83 2.33
C PHE A 40 6.72 -1.82 3.38
N ASN A 41 6.84 -0.55 3.01
CA ASN A 41 7.10 0.54 3.95
C ASN A 41 6.07 1.64 3.73
N ASP A 42 5.47 2.15 4.81
CA ASP A 42 4.43 3.19 4.78
C ASP A 42 4.97 4.62 4.92
N GLY A 43 6.30 4.79 4.95
CA GLY A 43 6.98 6.05 5.24
C GLY A 43 7.64 6.07 6.62
N ASP A 44 7.07 5.33 7.59
CA ASP A 44 7.54 5.32 8.98
C ASP A 44 8.04 3.94 9.41
N ARG A 45 7.45 2.86 8.88
CA ARG A 45 7.69 1.49 9.33
C ARG A 45 7.82 0.51 8.17
N ASP A 46 8.68 -0.49 8.38
CA ASP A 46 8.80 -1.65 7.50
C ASP A 46 7.85 -2.77 7.96
N TYR A 47 7.14 -3.34 7.00
CA TYR A 47 6.18 -4.42 7.15
C TYR A 47 6.63 -5.61 6.28
N PRO A 48 7.25 -6.63 6.87
CA PRO A 48 7.66 -7.82 6.14
C PRO A 48 6.44 -8.67 5.75
N SER A 49 6.65 -9.65 4.87
CA SER A 49 5.64 -10.62 4.45
C SER A 49 4.90 -11.25 5.65
N GLY A 50 3.58 -11.37 5.53
CA GLY A 50 2.70 -11.79 6.62
C GLY A 50 2.16 -10.65 7.51
N SER A 51 2.62 -9.42 7.29
CA SER A 51 2.09 -8.25 8.00
C SER A 51 0.73 -7.85 7.47
N PHE A 52 -0.15 -7.42 8.38
CA PHE A 52 -1.43 -6.80 8.08
C PHE A 52 -1.40 -5.34 8.53
N ILE A 53 -1.75 -4.43 7.64
CA ILE A 53 -1.80 -2.99 7.86
C ILE A 53 -3.24 -2.53 7.76
N HIS A 54 -3.68 -1.77 8.77
CA HIS A 54 -4.97 -1.09 8.77
C HIS A 54 -4.73 0.42 8.70
N ALA A 55 -5.05 1.03 7.55
CA ALA A 55 -4.96 2.46 7.31
C ALA A 55 -6.38 3.06 7.34
N PRO A 56 -6.80 3.65 8.46
CA PRO A 56 -8.19 4.12 8.61
C PRO A 56 -8.50 5.31 7.70
N ALA A 57 -9.79 5.57 7.47
CA ALA A 57 -10.24 6.77 6.78
C ALA A 57 -9.67 8.06 7.42
N GLY A 58 -9.30 9.02 6.59
CA GLY A 58 -8.61 10.25 6.97
C GLY A 58 -7.09 10.12 7.16
N SER A 59 -6.54 8.90 7.17
CA SER A 59 -5.09 8.69 7.26
C SER A 59 -4.39 8.93 5.92
N SER A 60 -3.07 9.06 5.98
CA SER A 60 -2.21 9.12 4.80
C SER A 60 -0.86 8.50 5.10
N HIS A 61 -0.25 7.89 4.09
CA HIS A 61 1.06 7.26 4.20
C HIS A 61 1.84 7.34 2.87
N VAL A 62 3.13 7.08 2.90
CA VAL A 62 4.05 7.11 1.74
C VAL A 62 4.43 5.67 1.38
N PRO A 63 3.65 4.99 0.52
CA PRO A 63 3.94 3.60 0.17
C PRO A 63 5.24 3.49 -0.61
N GLN A 64 6.15 2.63 -0.14
CA GLN A 64 7.43 2.38 -0.79
C GLN A 64 7.94 0.97 -0.53
N THR A 65 8.93 0.56 -1.31
CA THR A 65 9.66 -0.70 -1.13
C THR A 65 11.06 -0.59 -1.73
N THR A 66 12.05 -1.19 -1.08
CA THR A 66 13.44 -1.19 -1.55
C THR A 66 13.70 -2.32 -2.54
N GLU A 67 13.17 -3.50 -2.27
CA GLU A 67 13.43 -4.73 -3.05
C GLU A 67 12.21 -5.23 -3.82
N GLY A 68 11.02 -4.70 -3.53
CA GLY A 68 9.77 -5.10 -4.14
C GLY A 68 8.86 -5.77 -3.11
N CYS A 69 7.55 -5.66 -3.34
CA CYS A 69 6.58 -6.40 -2.54
C CYS A 69 5.33 -6.74 -3.36
N THR A 70 4.60 -7.75 -2.92
CA THR A 70 3.26 -8.04 -3.41
C THR A 70 2.27 -7.73 -2.30
N LEU A 71 1.27 -6.91 -2.60
CA LEU A 71 0.22 -6.54 -1.66
C LEU A 71 -1.12 -7.10 -2.13
N LEU A 72 -1.88 -7.61 -1.16
CA LEU A 72 -3.31 -7.82 -1.31
C LEU A 72 -4.02 -6.65 -0.62
N LEU A 73 -4.78 -5.88 -1.40
CA LEU A 73 -5.46 -4.69 -0.94
C LEU A 73 -6.96 -4.94 -0.79
N PHE A 74 -7.54 -4.42 0.28
CA PHE A 74 -8.96 -4.46 0.55
C PHE A 74 -9.45 -3.07 0.94
N TYR A 75 -10.60 -2.68 0.38
CA TYR A 75 -11.26 -1.40 0.66
C TYR A 75 -12.66 -1.72 1.20
N PRO A 76 -12.84 -1.80 2.53
CA PRO A 76 -14.10 -2.25 3.12
C PRO A 76 -15.28 -1.30 2.85
N GLU A 77 -15.00 -0.01 2.55
CA GLU A 77 -16.02 1.04 2.46
C GLU A 77 -16.23 1.62 1.05
N GLY A 78 -15.35 1.32 0.08
CA GLY A 78 -15.49 1.71 -1.34
C GLY A 78 -15.09 3.14 -1.66
#